data_AF-A0A9X7UN25-F1
#
_entry.id   AF-A0A9X7UN25-F1
#
_cell.length_a   1.000
_cell.length_b   1.000
_cell.length_c   1.000
_cell.angle_alpha   90.00
_cell.angle_beta   90.00
_cell.angle_gamma   90.00
#
_symmetry.space_group_name_H-M   'P 1'
#
loop_
_entity.id
_entity.type
_entity.pdbx_description
1 polymer ?
#
loop_
_entity_poly.entity_id
_entity_poly.type
_entity_poly.pdbx_seq_one_letter_code
_entity_poly.pdbx_strand_id
1 'polypeptide(L)'
;MFRIWKIKAESRLDALLARFKPSPLMARALPLSLLASLLVAEPAFAQANFEGLADNILGLLSNGLLRTLAIIAIIVVGLLWFLGRASVQMLVTVVVGVVIVFSAPWIVDTITG
;
A
#
# COMPACT_ATOMS: atom_id res chain seq x y z
N MET A 1 6.94 -44.03 -18.71
CA MET A 1 7.47 -42.73 -19.19
C MET A 1 7.51 -41.63 -18.11
N PHE A 2 6.58 -41.60 -17.14
CA PHE A 2 6.49 -40.55 -16.11
C PHE A 2 7.61 -40.52 -15.04
N ARG A 3 8.32 -41.63 -14.81
CA ARG A 3 9.37 -41.71 -13.77
C ARG A 3 10.63 -40.91 -14.11
N ILE A 4 10.91 -40.70 -15.40
CA ILE A 4 12.13 -40.05 -15.89
C ILE A 4 12.03 -38.52 -15.71
N TRP A 5 10.81 -37.98 -15.80
CA TRP A 5 10.52 -36.55 -15.61
C TRP A 5 10.74 -36.11 -14.16
N LYS A 6 10.37 -36.96 -13.19
CA LYS A 6 10.50 -36.64 -11.77
C LYS A 6 11.96 -36.51 -11.32
N ILE A 7 12.83 -37.42 -11.78
CA ILE A 7 14.28 -37.41 -11.47
C ILE A 7 14.96 -36.16 -12.06
N LYS A 8 14.57 -35.75 -13.27
CA LYS A 8 15.10 -34.54 -13.90
C LYS A 8 14.55 -33.26 -13.24
N ALA A 9 13.33 -33.27 -12.71
CA ALA A 9 12.80 -32.13 -11.97
C ALA A 9 13.56 -31.90 -10.65
N GLU A 10 13.78 -32.97 -9.87
CA GLU A 10 14.45 -32.87 -8.56
C GLU A 10 15.90 -32.39 -8.69
N SER A 11 16.66 -32.92 -9.65
CA SER A 11 18.02 -32.43 -9.95
C SER A 11 18.08 -30.96 -10.40
N ARG A 12 17.02 -30.44 -11.04
CA ARG A 12 16.93 -29.01 -11.37
C ARG A 12 16.59 -28.17 -10.14
N LEU A 13 15.72 -28.65 -9.27
CA LEU A 13 15.39 -27.98 -8.02
C LEU A 13 16.63 -27.88 -7.12
N ASP A 14 17.43 -28.95 -7.01
CA ASP A 14 18.69 -28.94 -6.26
C ASP A 14 19.70 -27.95 -6.83
N ALA A 15 19.78 -27.85 -8.16
CA ALA A 15 20.63 -26.86 -8.83
C ALA A 15 20.14 -25.42 -8.62
N LEU A 16 18.81 -25.20 -8.50
CA LEU A 16 18.25 -23.88 -8.18
C LEU A 16 18.47 -23.52 -6.71
N LEU A 17 18.31 -24.48 -5.79
CA LEU A 17 18.54 -24.27 -4.35
C LEU A 17 20.03 -24.06 -4.05
N ALA A 18 20.93 -24.75 -4.75
CA ALA A 18 22.36 -24.52 -4.64
C ALA A 18 22.79 -23.11 -5.08
N ARG A 19 22.04 -22.48 -6.01
CA ARG A 19 22.28 -21.10 -6.45
C ARG A 19 21.90 -20.06 -5.38
N PHE A 20 21.01 -20.43 -4.46
CA PHE A 20 20.63 -19.62 -3.31
C PHE A 20 21.45 -19.90 -2.06
N LYS A 21 22.48 -20.76 -2.10
CA LYS A 21 23.37 -21.01 -0.95
C LYS A 21 24.11 -19.69 -0.62
N PRO A 22 23.69 -18.93 0.41
CA PRO A 22 24.34 -17.67 0.71
C PRO A 22 25.72 -18.00 1.27
N SER A 23 26.73 -17.29 0.80
CA SER A 23 28.09 -17.46 1.31
C SER A 23 28.10 -17.18 2.82
N PRO A 24 28.87 -17.94 3.63
CA PRO A 24 28.91 -17.75 5.09
C PRO A 24 29.43 -16.36 5.49
N LEU A 25 30.02 -15.61 4.56
CA LEU A 25 30.39 -14.21 4.73
C LEU A 25 29.18 -13.27 4.60
N MET A 26 28.26 -13.51 3.67
CA MET A 26 27.00 -12.74 3.57
C MET A 26 26.07 -13.01 4.77
N ALA A 27 26.03 -14.25 5.26
CA ALA A 27 25.23 -14.61 6.44
C ALA A 27 25.69 -13.90 7.73
N ARG A 28 26.98 -13.51 7.81
CA ARG A 28 27.55 -12.78 8.96
C ARG A 28 27.48 -11.26 8.81
N ALA A 29 27.42 -10.76 7.58
CA ALA A 29 27.25 -9.32 7.31
C ALA A 29 25.81 -8.84 7.52
N LEU A 30 24.81 -9.72 7.34
CA LEU A 30 23.40 -9.39 7.51
C LEU A 30 23.03 -8.90 8.94
N PRO A 31 23.40 -9.60 10.03
CA PRO A 31 23.09 -9.13 11.37
C PRO A 31 23.90 -7.89 11.77
N LEU A 32 25.11 -7.73 11.24
CA LEU A 32 25.94 -6.55 11.50
C LEU A 32 25.40 -5.30 10.81
N SER A 33 24.88 -5.45 9.58
CA SER A 33 24.14 -4.38 8.88
C SER A 33 22.84 -4.02 9.63
N LEU A 34 22.13 -5.02 10.17
CA LEU A 34 20.93 -4.80 10.97
C LEU A 34 21.26 -4.06 12.29
N LEU A 35 22.33 -4.47 12.99
CA LEU A 35 22.81 -3.78 14.19
C LEU A 35 23.33 -2.37 13.88
N ALA A 36 24.05 -2.20 12.77
CA ALA A 36 24.52 -0.89 12.32
C ALA A 36 23.35 0.02 11.97
N SER A 37 22.26 -0.51 11.40
CA SER A 37 21.02 0.25 11.14
C SER A 37 20.34 0.69 12.45
N LEU A 38 20.47 -0.09 13.53
CA LEU A 38 19.97 0.28 14.87
C LEU A 38 20.87 1.30 15.58
N LEU A 39 22.18 1.34 15.28
CA LEU A 39 23.13 2.32 15.83
C LEU A 39 23.17 3.64 15.03
N VAL A 40 22.88 3.59 13.72
CA VAL A 40 22.75 4.76 12.82
C VAL A 40 21.30 5.29 12.82
N ALA A 41 20.38 4.62 13.50
CA ALA A 41 19.12 5.22 13.91
C ALA A 41 19.41 6.28 14.99
N GLU A 42 19.94 7.42 14.56
CA GLU A 42 19.99 8.64 15.34
C GLU A 42 18.58 8.94 15.90
N PRO A 43 18.47 9.52 17.11
CA PRO A 43 17.21 9.82 17.79
C PRO A 43 16.44 10.97 17.12
N ALA A 44 16.56 11.14 15.80
CA ALA A 44 15.81 12.11 15.01
C ALA A 44 14.34 11.71 14.81
N PHE A 45 13.97 10.46 15.08
CA PHE A 45 12.59 9.97 15.02
C PHE A 45 11.76 10.20 16.30
N ALA A 46 12.29 10.89 17.31
CA ALA A 46 11.65 10.97 18.63
C ALA A 46 11.16 12.36 19.08
N GLN A 47 11.53 13.48 18.44
CA GLN A 47 11.17 14.80 19.01
C GLN A 47 11.02 15.99 18.05
N ALA A 48 10.88 15.77 16.74
CA ALA A 48 10.51 16.84 15.83
C ALA A 48 9.17 16.48 15.17
N ASN A 49 8.13 17.27 15.48
CA ASN A 49 6.84 17.27 14.77
C ASN A 49 5.89 16.09 15.06
N PHE A 50 5.33 15.99 16.27
CA PHE A 50 4.01 15.35 16.41
C PHE A 50 2.96 16.05 15.52
N GLU A 51 3.07 17.38 15.39
CA GLU A 51 2.25 18.20 14.50
C GLU A 51 2.49 17.85 13.02
N GLY A 52 3.74 17.88 12.54
CA GLY A 52 4.05 17.44 11.18
C GLY A 52 3.85 15.94 10.89
N LEU A 53 3.95 15.03 11.88
CA LEU A 53 3.55 13.63 11.70
C LEU A 53 2.03 13.52 11.55
N ALA A 54 1.27 14.25 12.37
CA ALA A 54 -0.17 14.34 12.26
C ALA A 54 -0.58 14.95 10.92
N ASP A 55 0.10 15.99 10.43
CA ASP A 55 -0.15 16.62 9.14
C ASP A 55 0.24 15.71 7.96
N ASN A 56 1.31 14.93 8.08
CA ASN A 56 1.69 13.95 7.08
C ASN A 56 0.71 12.76 7.03
N ILE A 57 0.24 12.28 8.19
CA ILE A 57 -0.80 11.24 8.26
C ILE A 57 -2.13 11.80 7.75
N LEU A 58 -2.51 13.01 8.18
CA LEU A 58 -3.68 13.73 7.68
C LEU A 58 -3.56 13.94 6.17
N GLY A 59 -2.40 14.29 5.65
CA GLY A 59 -2.14 14.46 4.22
C GLY A 59 -2.22 13.15 3.44
N LEU A 60 -1.69 12.06 3.99
CA LEU A 60 -1.80 10.73 3.39
C LEU A 60 -3.24 10.24 3.37
N LEU A 61 -3.98 10.42 4.47
CA LEU A 61 -5.41 10.12 4.55
C LEU A 61 -6.16 11.03 3.58
N SER A 62 -6.06 12.35 3.71
CA SER A 62 -6.87 13.33 2.96
C SER A 62 -6.58 13.38 1.46
N ASN A 63 -5.32 13.38 1.02
CA ASN A 63 -5.00 13.64 -0.38
C ASN A 63 -4.84 12.36 -1.22
N GLY A 64 -4.10 11.37 -0.73
CA GLY A 64 -3.73 10.19 -1.52
C GLY A 64 -4.64 8.98 -1.32
N LEU A 65 -4.81 8.57 -0.06
CA LEU A 65 -5.51 7.34 0.30
C LEU A 65 -7.03 7.49 0.22
N LEU A 66 -7.61 8.58 0.73
CA LEU A 66 -9.06 8.80 0.62
C LEU A 66 -9.51 8.92 -0.83
N ARG A 67 -8.72 9.59 -1.68
CA ARG A 67 -9.00 9.71 -3.12
C ARG A 67 -9.03 8.34 -3.80
N THR A 68 -8.05 7.48 -3.53
CA THR A 68 -8.03 6.12 -4.10
C THR A 68 -9.19 5.27 -3.61
N LEU A 69 -9.53 5.34 -2.32
CA LEU A 69 -10.66 4.61 -1.74
C LEU A 69 -12.00 5.06 -2.31
N ALA A 70 -12.19 6.36 -2.53
CA ALA A 70 -13.40 6.90 -3.15
C ALA A 70 -13.56 6.50 -4.62
N ILE A 71 -12.46 6.48 -5.38
CA ILE A 71 -12.49 6.00 -6.77
C ILE A 71 -12.91 4.53 -6.82
N ILE A 72 -12.38 3.70 -5.93
CA ILE A 72 -12.77 2.28 -5.84
C ILE A 72 -14.27 2.15 -5.51
N ALA A 73 -14.79 2.95 -4.57
CA ALA A 73 -16.21 2.94 -4.23
C ALA A 73 -17.11 3.30 -5.43
N ILE A 74 -16.73 4.33 -6.20
CA ILE A 74 -17.45 4.69 -7.43
C ILE A 74 -17.40 3.57 -8.46
N ILE A 75 -16.25 2.93 -8.65
CA ILE A 75 -16.11 1.80 -9.58
C ILE A 75 -17.04 0.66 -9.18
N VAL A 76 -17.08 0.28 -7.91
CA VAL A 76 -17.95 -0.80 -7.42
C VAL A 76 -19.42 -0.46 -7.62
N VAL A 77 -19.85 0.77 -7.35
CA VAL A 77 -21.25 1.20 -7.55
C VAL A 77 -21.63 1.23 -9.03
N GLY A 78 -20.73 1.70 -9.90
CA GLY A 78 -20.92 1.63 -11.34
C GLY A 78 -21.06 0.18 -11.82
N LEU A 79 -20.23 -0.73 -11.32
CA LEU A 79 -20.32 -2.16 -11.64
C LEU A 79 -21.62 -2.78 -11.13
N LEU A 80 -22.06 -2.46 -9.92
CA LEU A 80 -23.33 -2.94 -9.35
C LEU A 80 -24.53 -2.43 -10.17
N TRP A 81 -24.47 -1.21 -10.67
CA TRP A 81 -25.48 -0.63 -11.54
C TRP A 81 -25.52 -1.31 -12.91
N PHE A 82 -24.35 -1.57 -13.52
CA PHE A 82 -24.27 -2.34 -14.77
C PHE A 82 -24.74 -3.79 -14.62
N LEU A 83 -24.57 -4.39 -13.45
CA LEU A 83 -25.12 -5.72 -13.13
C LEU A 83 -26.64 -5.71 -12.85
N GLY A 84 -27.31 -4.56 -12.97
CA GLY A 84 -28.74 -4.41 -12.67
C GLY A 84 -29.08 -4.56 -11.19
N ARG A 85 -28.08 -4.52 -10.29
CA ARG A 85 -28.23 -4.70 -8.84
C ARG A 85 -28.31 -3.40 -8.05
N ALA A 86 -28.03 -2.26 -8.67
CA ALA A 86 -28.19 -0.94 -8.05
C ALA A 86 -29.23 -0.11 -8.80
N SER A 87 -30.04 0.65 -8.03
CA SER A 87 -31.00 1.60 -8.58
C SER A 87 -30.32 2.93 -8.94
N VAL A 88 -30.93 3.69 -9.85
CA VAL A 88 -30.45 5.05 -10.21
C VAL A 88 -30.33 5.93 -8.96
N GLN A 89 -31.26 5.79 -8.01
CA GLN A 89 -31.24 6.54 -6.76
C GLN A 89 -30.00 6.24 -5.91
N MET A 90 -29.57 4.97 -5.84
CA MET A 90 -28.33 4.58 -5.14
C MET A 90 -27.08 5.16 -5.83
N LEU A 91 -27.09 5.22 -7.16
CA LEU A 91 -25.98 5.79 -7.92
C LEU A 91 -25.85 7.29 -7.67
N VAL A 92 -26.98 8.01 -7.70
CA VAL A 92 -27.02 9.46 -7.43
C VAL A 92 -26.56 9.78 -6.01
N THR A 93 -27.04 9.07 -4.99
CA THR A 93 -26.63 9.34 -3.60
C THR A 93 -25.14 9.13 -3.39
N VAL A 94 -24.54 8.09 -3.97
CA VAL A 94 -23.10 7.84 -3.86
C VAL A 94 -22.29 8.92 -4.58
N VAL A 95 -22.65 9.26 -5.82
CA VAL A 95 -21.92 10.27 -6.61
C VAL A 95 -21.98 11.64 -5.93
N VAL A 96 -23.17 12.06 -5.47
CA VAL A 96 -23.34 13.32 -4.74
C VAL A 96 -22.52 13.33 -3.45
N GLY A 97 -22.54 12.22 -2.69
CA GLY A 97 -21.75 12.10 -1.46
C GLY A 97 -20.25 12.28 -1.70
N VAL A 98 -19.70 11.66 -2.75
CA VAL A 98 -18.28 11.82 -3.11
C VAL A 98 -17.98 13.27 -3.49
N VAL A 99 -18.80 13.89 -4.35
CA VAL A 99 -18.59 15.30 -4.75
C VAL A 99 -18.53 16.23 -3.53
N ILE A 100 -19.42 16.04 -2.55
CA ILE A 100 -19.44 16.88 -1.34
C ILE A 100 -18.18 16.68 -0.50
N VAL A 101 -17.76 15.43 -0.25
CA VAL A 101 -16.59 15.12 0.59
C VAL A 101 -15.30 15.69 -0.01
N PHE A 102 -15.11 15.56 -1.32
CA PHE A 102 -13.88 16.04 -1.98
C PHE A 102 -13.90 17.53 -2.33
N SER A 103 -15.07 18.18 -2.33
CA SER A 103 -15.18 19.63 -2.52
C SER A 103 -14.99 20.41 -1.22
N ALA A 104 -15.03 19.75 -0.06
CA ALA A 104 -14.92 20.38 1.26
C ALA A 104 -13.66 21.24 1.46
N PRO A 105 -12.45 20.84 1.03
CA PRO A 105 -11.25 21.66 1.26
C PRO A 105 -11.37 23.06 0.67
N TRP A 106 -11.84 23.19 -0.57
CA TRP A 106 -12.03 24.48 -1.23
C TRP A 106 -13.01 25.41 -0.47
N ILE A 107 -14.06 24.82 0.11
CA ILE A 107 -15.04 25.58 0.91
C ILE A 107 -14.38 26.10 2.19
N VAL A 108 -13.61 25.25 2.87
CA VAL A 108 -12.89 25.62 4.09
C VAL A 108 -11.89 26.73 3.79
N ASP A 109 -11.09 26.58 2.73
CA ASP A 109 -10.08 27.56 2.32
C ASP A 109 -10.71 28.93 2.03
N THR A 110 -11.89 28.95 1.38
CA THR A 110 -12.63 30.19 1.08
C THR A 110 -13.15 30.89 2.35
N ILE A 111 -13.41 30.13 3.43
CA ILE A 111 -13.94 30.67 4.69
C ILE A 111 -12.80 31.13 5.60
N THR A 112 -11.67 30.43 5.61
CA THR A 112 -10.56 30.71 6.53
C THR A 112 -9.62 31.81 6.04
N GLY A 113 -9.59 32.08 4.72
CA GLY A 113 -8.78 33.15 4.12
C GLY A 113 -7.33 32.73 3.88
#